data_AF-A0A0R1PBY6-F1
#
_entry.id   AF-A0A0R1PBY6-F1
#
_cell.length_a   1.000
_cell.length_b   1.000
_cell.length_c   1.000
_cell.angle_alpha   90.00
_cell.angle_beta   90.00
_cell.angle_gamma   90.00
#
_symmetry.space_group_name_H-M   'P 1'
#
loop_
_entity.id
_entity.type
_entity.pdbx_description
1 polymer ?
#
loop_
_entity_poly.entity_id
_entity_poly.type
_entity_poly.pdbx_seq_one_letter_code
_entity_poly.pdbx_strand_id
1 'polypeptide(L)' 'MVDAQGQTVPQRNLSAQTSWRVDRLAYLDGKTYYRVATNEFVPTTDVTIVK' A
#
# COMPACT_ATOMS: atom_id res chain seq x y z
N MET A 1 -0.56 -5.00 -3.99
CA MET A 1 0.51 -4.08 -3.52
C MET A 1 1.42 -3.76 -4.70
N VAL A 2 1.92 -2.53 -4.75
CA VAL A 2 2.79 -2.04 -5.84
C VAL A 2 4.04 -1.36 -5.28
N ASP A 3 5.03 -1.16 -6.13
CA ASP A 3 6.19 -0.31 -5.86
C ASP A 3 5.97 1.16 -6.26
N ALA A 4 6.98 2.01 -6.12
CA ALA A 4 6.88 3.43 -6.50
C ALA A 4 6.75 3.66 -8.01
N GLN A 5 6.98 2.64 -8.83
CA GLN A 5 6.78 2.66 -10.28
C GLN A 5 5.39 2.14 -10.67
N GLY A 6 4.54 1.78 -9.69
CA GLY A 6 3.21 1.22 -9.93
C GLY A 6 3.23 -0.26 -10.31
N GLN A 7 4.39 -0.93 -10.28
CA GLN A 7 4.52 -2.34 -10.63
C GLN A 7 4.14 -3.24 -9.46
N THR A 8 3.45 -4.35 -9.73
CA THR A 8 3.06 -5.31 -8.69
C THR A 8 4.29 -5.91 -8.03
N VAL A 9 4.29 -6.00 -6.70
CA VAL A 9 5.33 -6.68 -5.92
C VAL A 9 4.89 -8.14 -5.67
N PRO A 10 5.43 -9.14 -6.40
CA PRO A 10 4.85 -10.49 -6.43
C PRO A 10 5.15 -11.35 -5.19
N GLN A 11 6.24 -11.08 -4.47
CA GLN A 11 6.70 -11.93 -3.35
C GLN A 11 6.25 -11.44 -1.97
N ARG A 12 5.44 -10.37 -1.90
CA ARG A 12 4.98 -9.86 -0.62
C ARG A 12 3.49 -9.59 -0.67
N ASN A 13 2.79 -10.25 0.23
CA ASN A 13 1.36 -10.14 0.42
C ASN A 13 1.10 -9.79 1.88
N LEU A 14 0.12 -8.92 2.12
CA LEU A 14 -0.36 -8.67 3.47
C LEU A 14 -1.54 -9.61 3.69
N SER A 15 -1.49 -10.41 4.77
CA SER A 15 -2.61 -11.27 5.13
C SER A 15 -3.84 -10.40 5.44
N ALA A 16 -5.02 -10.83 4.98
CA ALA A 16 -6.27 -10.15 5.31
C ALA A 16 -6.44 -10.03 6.84
N GLN A 17 -7.12 -8.96 7.28
CA GLN A 17 -7.43 -8.70 8.70
C GLN A 17 -6.19 -8.48 9.61
N THR A 18 -5.02 -8.23 9.05
CA THR A 18 -3.84 -7.80 9.82
C THR A 18 -3.71 -6.28 9.81
N SER A 19 -3.28 -5.70 10.93
CA SER A 19 -3.08 -4.25 11.05
C SER A 19 -1.66 -3.87 10.65
N TRP A 20 -1.53 -2.85 9.80
CA TRP A 20 -0.24 -2.34 9.33
C TRP A 20 -0.13 -0.86 9.63
N ARG A 21 1.06 -0.42 10.02
CA ARG A 21 1.37 1.00 10.14
C ARG A 21 1.67 1.58 8.78
N VAL A 22 1.12 2.75 8.54
CA VAL A 22 1.36 3.56 7.35
C VAL A 22 1.91 4.91 7.78
N ASP A 23 2.80 5.48 6.99
CA ASP A 23 3.43 6.75 7.33
C ASP A 23 3.15 7.86 6.31
N ARG A 24 2.79 7.49 5.08
CA ARG A 24 2.58 8.43 3.96
C ARG A 24 1.48 7.98 3.01
N LEU A 25 0.81 8.97 2.43
CA LEU A 25 -0.02 8.84 1.23
C LEU A 25 0.83 9.09 -0.02
N ALA A 26 0.61 8.30 -1.06
CA ALA A 26 1.27 8.42 -2.35
C ALA A 26 0.22 8.46 -3.48
N TYR A 27 0.53 9.24 -4.52
CA TYR A 27 -0.24 9.29 -5.76
C TYR A 27 0.59 8.63 -6.86
N LEU A 28 0.16 7.46 -7.33
CA LEU A 28 0.83 6.67 -8.37
C LEU A 28 -0.19 6.40 -9.48
N ASP A 29 0.15 6.75 -10.73
CA ASP A 29 -0.72 6.56 -11.90
C ASP A 29 -2.18 7.03 -11.71
N GLY A 30 -2.36 8.18 -11.05
CA GLY A 30 -3.68 8.77 -10.77
C GLY A 30 -4.49 8.06 -9.68
N LYS A 31 -3.93 7.05 -9.01
CA LYS A 31 -4.53 6.33 -7.88
C LYS A 31 -3.82 6.68 -6.58
N THR A 32 -4.53 6.52 -5.46
CA THR A 32 -3.97 6.78 -4.13
C THR A 32 -3.56 5.49 -3.43
N TYR A 33 -2.44 5.56 -2.72
CA TYR A 33 -1.87 4.44 -1.98
C TYR A 33 -1.36 4.86 -0.61
N TYR A 34 -1.32 3.92 0.33
CA TYR A 34 -0.58 4.08 1.58
C TYR A 34 0.76 3.35 1.50
N ARG A 35 1.81 4.00 2.00
CA ARG A 35 3.14 3.40 2.11
C ARG A 35 3.23 2.54 3.37
N VAL A 36 3.57 1.27 3.19
CA VAL A 36 3.72 0.28 4.28
C VAL A 36 5.18 -0.12 4.51
N ALA A 37 6.06 0.09 3.54
CA ALA A 37 7.51 -0.07 3.67
C ALA A 37 8.27 0.78 2.64
N THR A 38 9.60 0.67 2.61
CA THR A 38 10.43 1.30 1.57
C THR A 38 10.08 0.73 0.21
N ASN A 39 9.63 1.59 -0.71
CA ASN A 39 9.20 1.20 -2.05
C ASN A 39 7.99 0.24 -2.10
N GLU A 40 7.11 0.28 -1.10
CA GLU A 40 5.98 -0.64 -1.03
C GLU A 40 4.68 0.02 -0.58
N PHE A 41 3.65 -0.15 -1.40
CA PHE A 41 2.43 0.63 -1.37
C PHE A 41 1.17 -0.22 -1.55
N VAL A 42 0.16 0.01 -0.72
CA VAL A 42 -1.15 -0.64 -0.81
C VAL A 42 -2.22 0.33 -1.27
N PRO A 43 -3.12 -0.06 -2.19
CA PRO A 43 -4.22 0.80 -2.62
C PRO A 43 -5.07 1.24 -1.43
N THR A 44 -5.44 2.52 -1.40
CA THR A 44 -6.32 3.04 -0.36
C THR A 44 -7.71 2.39 -0.38
N THR A 45 -8.14 1.90 -1.55
CA THR A 45 -9.44 1.23 -1.75
C THR A 45 -9.52 -0.14 -1.09
N ASP A 46 -8.37 -0.76 -0.79
CA ASP A 46 -8.29 -2.13 -0.27
C ASP A 46 -8.07 -2.15 1.24
N VAL A 47 -8.04 -0.98 1.89
CA VAL A 47 -7.74 -0.84 3.32
C VAL A 47 -8.79 0.00 4.03
N THR A 48 -8.98 -0.29 5.32
CA THR A 48 -9.72 0.58 6.24
C THR A 48 -8.75 1.18 7.22
N ILE A 49 -8.77 2.51 7.38
CA ILE A 49 -7.96 3.18 8.40
C ILE A 49 -8.69 3.07 9.75
N VAL A 50 -8.02 2.44 10.70
CA VAL A 50 -8.40 2.41 12.11
C VAL A 50 -7.61 3.48 12.86
N LYS A 51 -8.29 4.27 13.70
CA LYS A 51 -7.70 5.39 14.45
C LYS A 51 -7.42 5.02 15.90
#